data_AF-A0A0Q9JJE5-F1
#
_entry.id   AF-A0A0Q9JJE5-F1
#
_cell.length_a   1.000
_cell.length_b   1.000
_cell.length_c   1.000
_cell.angle_alpha   90.00
_cell.angle_beta   90.00
_cell.angle_gamma   90.00
#
_symmetry.space_group_name_H-M   'P 1'
#
loop_
_entity.id
_entity.type
_entity.pdbx_description
1 polymer ?
#
loop_
_entity_poly.entity_id
_entity_poly.type
_entity_poly.pdbx_seq_one_letter_code
_entity_poly.pdbx_strand_id
1 'polypeptide(L)'
;MTMTLKARQQRRQRLRALAYLAVAAAWAASIWLSTLLAAPPWLHSIALFVHLASLIIGFGAVLMVEWYGLLWMTDWRSARDVRQIDLTLRIPIWAGLVGLLASGALLQPDLESPATLVKLGAVLVLSLNGVALTRWTTRLARMPRKMRFSSLPRMARFRFISSAVISQLAWWTAVVIGMLNSSS
;
A
#
# COMPACT_ATOMS: atom_id res chain seq x y z
N MET A 1 27.29 -19.29 -13.23
CA MET A 1 27.48 -17.85 -13.53
C MET A 1 27.16 -17.00 -12.31
N THR A 2 28.18 -16.48 -11.63
CA THR A 2 28.06 -15.60 -10.46
C THR A 2 27.79 -14.15 -10.91
N MET A 3 26.54 -13.69 -10.80
CA MET A 3 26.20 -12.28 -11.02
C MET A 3 27.00 -11.36 -10.09
N THR A 4 27.64 -10.33 -10.64
CA THR A 4 28.33 -9.28 -9.88
C THR A 4 27.38 -8.52 -8.95
N LEU A 5 27.89 -7.97 -7.84
CA LEU A 5 27.09 -7.19 -6.88
C LEU A 5 26.37 -6.00 -7.55
N LYS A 6 27.03 -5.35 -8.52
CA LYS A 6 26.45 -4.26 -9.33
C LYS A 6 25.26 -4.74 -10.16
N ALA A 7 25.38 -5.90 -10.84
CA ALA A 7 24.28 -6.48 -11.62
C ALA A 7 23.06 -6.84 -10.76
N ARG A 8 23.28 -7.37 -9.55
CA ARG A 8 22.20 -7.67 -8.59
C ARG A 8 21.46 -6.41 -8.13
N GLN A 9 22.19 -5.31 -7.90
CA GLN A 9 21.60 -4.04 -7.49
C GLN A 9 20.78 -3.40 -8.63
N GLN A 10 21.33 -3.38 -9.85
CA GLN A 10 20.62 -2.89 -11.04
C GLN A 10 19.35 -3.69 -11.32
N ARG A 11 19.40 -5.03 -11.24
CA ARG A 11 18.20 -5.87 -11.40
C ARG A 11 17.11 -5.52 -10.38
N ARG A 12 17.48 -5.32 -9.11
CA ARG A 12 16.52 -4.92 -8.06
C ARG A 12 15.93 -3.53 -8.30
N GLN A 13 16.72 -2.59 -8.81
CA GLN A 13 16.22 -1.26 -9.18
C GLN A 13 15.24 -1.35 -10.34
N ARG A 14 15.56 -2.10 -11.40
CA ARG A 14 14.69 -2.34 -12.56
C ARG A 14 13.37 -3.00 -12.16
N LEU A 15 13.42 -4.09 -11.39
CA LEU A 15 12.21 -4.78 -10.90
C LEU A 15 11.31 -3.85 -10.09
N ARG A 16 11.88 -2.91 -9.34
CA ARG A 16 11.10 -1.95 -8.55
C ARG A 16 10.55 -0.83 -9.42
N ALA A 17 11.28 -0.36 -10.43
CA ALA A 17 10.75 0.56 -11.43
C ALA A 17 9.55 -0.08 -12.17
N LEU A 18 9.68 -1.34 -12.58
CA LEU A 18 8.58 -2.11 -13.17
C LEU A 18 7.39 -2.24 -12.20
N ALA A 19 7.63 -2.48 -10.92
CA ALA A 19 6.55 -2.53 -9.93
C ALA A 19 5.84 -1.19 -9.76
N TYR A 20 6.56 -0.06 -9.73
CA TYR A 20 5.93 1.27 -9.71
C TYR A 20 5.08 1.52 -10.96
N LEU A 21 5.62 1.19 -12.15
CA LEU A 21 4.90 1.34 -13.41
C LEU A 21 3.66 0.45 -13.46
N ALA A 22 3.78 -0.82 -13.04
CA ALA A 22 2.66 -1.75 -13.01
C ALA A 22 1.54 -1.27 -12.07
N VAL A 23 1.89 -0.77 -10.89
CA VAL A 23 0.91 -0.24 -9.92
C VAL A 23 0.24 1.02 -10.45
N ALA A 24 0.99 1.96 -11.01
CA ALA A 24 0.44 3.18 -11.60
C ALA A 24 -0.46 2.86 -12.81
N ALA A 25 -0.05 1.92 -13.65
CA ALA A 25 -0.84 1.46 -14.80
C ALA A 25 -2.13 0.75 -14.34
N ALA A 26 -2.08 -0.11 -13.33
CA ALA A 26 -3.26 -0.78 -12.78
C ALA A 26 -4.24 0.22 -12.15
N TRP A 27 -3.73 1.23 -11.44
CA TRP A 27 -4.54 2.33 -10.90
C TRP A 27 -5.21 3.13 -12.02
N ALA A 28 -4.45 3.53 -13.05
CA ALA A 28 -5.00 4.25 -14.19
C ALA A 28 -6.02 3.42 -14.98
N ALA A 29 -5.74 2.12 -15.17
CA ALA A 29 -6.65 1.20 -15.84
C ALA A 29 -7.95 1.00 -15.06
N SER A 30 -7.89 0.96 -13.73
CA SER A 30 -9.09 0.90 -12.87
C SER A 30 -9.98 2.12 -13.07
N ILE A 31 -9.40 3.33 -13.09
CA ILE A 31 -10.13 4.57 -13.37
C ILE A 31 -10.69 4.57 -14.80
N TRP A 32 -9.88 4.20 -15.78
CA TRP A 32 -10.32 4.12 -17.17
C TRP A 32 -11.49 3.14 -17.34
N LEU A 33 -11.39 1.93 -16.80
CA LEU A 33 -12.46 0.94 -16.89
C LEU A 33 -13.74 1.46 -16.24
N SER A 34 -13.63 2.24 -15.16
CA SER A 34 -14.79 2.84 -14.51
C SER A 34 -15.58 3.84 -15.37
N THR A 35 -14.96 4.42 -16.40
CA THR A 35 -15.67 5.30 -17.35
C THR A 35 -16.31 4.54 -18.51
N LEU A 36 -15.85 3.32 -18.78
CA LEU A 36 -16.40 2.45 -19.83
C LEU A 36 -17.50 1.52 -19.32
N LEU A 37 -17.44 1.13 -18.05
CA LEU A 37 -18.31 0.10 -17.47
C LEU A 37 -19.56 0.73 -16.83
N ALA A 38 -20.70 0.50 -17.47
CA ALA A 38 -22.01 0.75 -16.91
C ALA A 38 -22.47 -0.47 -16.07
N ALA A 39 -22.08 -0.56 -14.79
CA ALA A 39 -22.42 -1.72 -13.96
C ALA A 39 -23.92 -1.72 -13.61
N PRO A 40 -24.65 -2.83 -13.84
CA PRO A 40 -26.04 -2.93 -13.39
C PRO A 40 -26.11 -2.92 -11.86
N PRO A 41 -27.26 -2.55 -11.25
CA PRO A 41 -27.37 -2.32 -9.81
C PRO A 41 -26.89 -3.50 -8.93
N TRP A 42 -27.23 -4.73 -9.32
CA TRP A 42 -26.81 -5.93 -8.56
C TRP A 42 -25.29 -6.12 -8.57
N LEU A 43 -24.63 -5.82 -9.70
CA LEU A 43 -23.17 -5.93 -9.83
C LEU A 43 -22.49 -4.80 -9.05
N HIS A 44 -23.08 -3.60 -9.06
CA HIS A 44 -22.61 -2.48 -8.24
C HIS A 44 -22.61 -2.85 -6.75
N SER A 45 -23.68 -3.45 -6.23
CA SER A 45 -23.73 -3.89 -4.82
C SER A 45 -22.67 -4.94 -4.48
N ILE A 46 -22.46 -5.93 -5.36
CA ILE A 46 -21.39 -6.92 -5.18
C ILE A 46 -20.02 -6.25 -5.21
N ALA A 47 -19.79 -5.34 -6.16
CA ALA A 47 -18.55 -4.60 -6.26
C ALA A 47 -18.29 -3.78 -4.98
N LEU A 48 -19.31 -3.11 -4.44
CA LEU A 48 -19.19 -2.35 -3.20
C LEU A 48 -18.82 -3.24 -2.01
N PHE A 49 -19.49 -4.40 -1.87
CA PHE A 49 -19.15 -5.37 -0.84
C PHE A 49 -17.70 -5.85 -0.96
N VAL A 50 -17.28 -6.24 -2.16
CA VAL A 50 -15.89 -6.67 -2.44
C VAL A 50 -14.91 -5.54 -2.16
N HIS A 51 -15.26 -4.30 -2.50
CA HIS A 51 -14.44 -3.11 -2.25
C HIS A 51 -14.21 -2.90 -0.75
N LEU A 52 -15.27 -2.95 0.05
CA LEU A 52 -15.20 -2.81 1.51
C LEU A 52 -14.46 -4.00 2.17
N ALA A 53 -14.70 -5.23 1.71
CA ALA A 53 -13.94 -6.39 2.20
C ALA A 53 -12.44 -6.26 1.88
N SER A 54 -12.12 -5.81 0.67
CA SER A 54 -10.74 -5.57 0.23
C SER A 54 -10.07 -4.44 1.01
N LEU A 55 -10.83 -3.38 1.32
CA LEU A 55 -10.41 -2.30 2.22
C LEU A 55 -10.05 -2.87 3.59
N ILE A 56 -10.94 -3.64 4.22
CA ILE A 56 -10.70 -4.23 5.55
C ILE A 56 -9.46 -5.13 5.55
N ILE A 57 -9.32 -6.01 4.55
CA ILE A 57 -8.18 -6.93 4.44
C ILE A 57 -6.88 -6.15 4.21
N GLY A 58 -6.86 -5.25 3.22
CA GLY A 58 -5.65 -4.50 2.85
C GLY A 58 -5.24 -3.52 3.94
N PHE A 59 -6.17 -2.66 4.38
CA PHE A 59 -5.91 -1.65 5.40
C PHE A 59 -5.62 -2.28 6.75
N GLY A 60 -6.39 -3.29 7.17
CA GLY A 60 -6.15 -4.01 8.43
C GLY A 60 -4.77 -4.67 8.46
N ALA A 61 -4.33 -5.23 7.34
CA ALA A 61 -2.99 -5.76 7.22
C ALA A 61 -1.90 -4.68 7.31
N VAL A 62 -2.08 -3.53 6.65
CA VAL A 62 -1.15 -2.39 6.76
C VAL A 62 -1.07 -1.87 8.19
N LEU A 63 -2.22 -1.66 8.85
CA LEU A 63 -2.30 -1.23 10.25
C LEU A 63 -1.52 -2.16 11.17
N MET A 64 -1.63 -3.48 10.97
CA MET A 64 -0.90 -4.45 11.77
C MET A 64 0.63 -4.38 11.54
N VAL A 65 1.09 -4.20 10.30
CA VAL A 65 2.52 -3.99 10.02
C VAL A 65 3.03 -2.72 10.69
N GLU A 66 2.27 -1.63 10.58
CA GLU A 66 2.65 -0.33 11.17
C GLU A 66 2.58 -0.35 12.69
N TRP A 67 1.65 -1.08 13.29
CA TRP A 67 1.58 -1.31 14.72
C TRP A 67 2.86 -1.99 15.24
N TYR A 68 3.32 -3.04 14.57
CA TYR A 68 4.61 -3.66 14.89
C TYR A 68 5.80 -2.72 14.64
N GLY A 69 5.71 -1.88 13.60
CA GLY A 69 6.66 -0.80 13.36
C GLY A 69 6.74 0.16 14.55
N LEU A 70 5.62 0.60 15.10
CA LEU A 70 5.53 1.44 16.29
C LEU A 70 6.08 0.73 17.53
N LEU A 71 5.72 -0.54 17.76
CA LEU A 71 6.28 -1.33 18.86
C LEU A 71 7.80 -1.51 18.73
N TRP A 72 8.35 -1.56 17.52
CA TRP A 72 9.78 -1.55 17.32
C TRP A 72 10.41 -0.18 17.60
N MET A 73 9.73 0.91 17.26
CA MET A 73 10.17 2.28 17.61
C MET A 73 10.24 2.50 19.11
N THR A 74 9.33 1.90 19.88
CA THR A 74 9.32 1.96 21.35
C THR A 74 10.23 0.91 22.01
N ASP A 75 11.00 0.15 21.22
CA ASP A 75 11.86 -0.96 21.65
C ASP A 75 11.11 -2.14 22.34
N TRP A 76 9.79 -2.22 22.20
CA TRP A 76 8.97 -3.35 22.69
C TRP A 76 9.08 -4.58 21.79
N ARG A 77 9.43 -4.39 20.52
CA ARG A 77 9.66 -5.44 19.52
C ARG A 77 10.98 -5.23 18.81
N SER A 78 11.42 -6.26 18.08
CA SER A 78 12.68 -6.27 17.35
C SER A 78 12.49 -6.14 15.84
N ALA A 79 13.58 -5.81 15.13
CA ALA A 79 13.59 -5.81 13.66
C ALA A 79 13.13 -7.16 13.04
N ARG A 80 13.38 -8.28 13.74
CA ARG A 80 12.88 -9.61 13.33
C ARG A 80 11.35 -9.67 13.33
N ASP A 81 10.72 -9.11 14.35
CA ASP A 81 9.26 -9.18 14.52
C ASP A 81 8.56 -8.35 13.44
N VAL A 82 9.06 -7.13 13.18
CA VAL A 82 8.60 -6.27 12.08
C VAL A 82 8.78 -6.97 10.73
N ARG A 83 9.91 -7.64 10.51
CA ARG A 83 10.14 -8.41 9.28
C ARG A 83 9.18 -9.58 9.14
N GLN A 84 8.94 -10.31 10.23
CA GLN A 84 8.07 -11.48 10.21
C GLN A 84 6.64 -11.08 9.87
N ILE A 85 6.11 -10.04 10.50
CA ILE A 85 4.76 -9.56 10.21
C ILE A 85 4.65 -8.96 8.79
N ASP A 86 5.66 -8.23 8.32
CA ASP A 86 5.72 -7.71 6.94
C ASP A 86 5.67 -8.85 5.90
N LEU A 87 6.37 -9.96 6.14
CA LEU A 87 6.33 -11.13 5.26
C LEU A 87 4.98 -11.84 5.30
N THR A 88 4.41 -12.05 6.50
CA THR A 88 3.12 -12.73 6.67
C THR A 88 1.98 -11.94 6.03
N LEU A 89 1.97 -10.62 6.22
CA LEU A 89 0.86 -9.76 5.79
C LEU A 89 1.03 -9.22 4.37
N ARG A 90 2.15 -9.50 3.70
CA ARG A 90 2.37 -9.11 2.31
C ARG A 90 1.24 -9.59 1.40
N ILE A 91 0.82 -10.86 1.52
CA ILE A 91 -0.23 -11.42 0.66
C ILE A 91 -1.56 -10.68 0.88
N PRO A 92 -2.08 -10.56 2.13
CA PRO A 92 -3.27 -9.74 2.42
C PRO A 92 -3.20 -8.30 1.89
N ILE A 93 -2.06 -7.61 2.04
CA ILE A 93 -1.90 -6.22 1.57
C ILE A 93 -2.11 -6.13 0.05
N TRP A 94 -1.43 -7.00 -0.71
CA TRP A 94 -1.55 -6.98 -2.17
C TRP A 94 -2.90 -7.51 -2.66
N ALA A 95 -3.47 -8.52 -1.99
CA ALA A 95 -4.81 -9.01 -2.29
C ALA A 95 -5.86 -7.91 -2.08
N GLY A 96 -5.77 -7.17 -0.96
CA GLY A 96 -6.63 -6.01 -0.69
C GLY A 96 -6.47 -4.92 -1.75
N LEU A 97 -5.24 -4.59 -2.16
CA LEU A 97 -5.01 -3.61 -3.22
C LEU A 97 -5.62 -4.04 -4.57
N VAL A 98 -5.41 -5.30 -4.98
CA VAL A 98 -5.99 -5.83 -6.23
C VAL A 98 -7.51 -5.79 -6.15
N GLY A 99 -8.10 -6.23 -5.04
CA GLY A 99 -9.53 -6.20 -4.83
C GLY A 99 -10.10 -4.78 -4.87
N LEU A 100 -9.43 -3.80 -4.26
CA LEU A 100 -9.81 -2.39 -4.29
C LEU A 100 -9.81 -1.82 -5.72
N LEU A 101 -8.76 -2.10 -6.50
CA LEU A 101 -8.66 -1.62 -7.90
C LEU A 101 -9.68 -2.31 -8.82
N ALA A 102 -9.85 -3.62 -8.69
CA ALA A 102 -10.78 -4.38 -9.52
C ALA A 102 -12.24 -4.02 -9.23
N SER A 103 -12.63 -3.94 -7.96
CA SER A 103 -13.98 -3.52 -7.57
C SER A 103 -14.22 -2.04 -7.82
N GLY A 104 -13.22 -1.18 -7.59
CA GLY A 104 -13.31 0.26 -7.84
C GLY A 104 -13.62 0.61 -9.29
N ALA A 105 -13.16 -0.22 -10.23
CA ALA A 105 -13.49 -0.10 -11.66
C ALA A 105 -14.98 -0.27 -11.97
N LEU A 106 -15.78 -0.83 -11.05
CA LEU A 106 -17.22 -1.05 -11.22
C LEU A 106 -18.07 -0.07 -10.40
N LEU A 107 -17.44 0.83 -9.63
CA LEU A 107 -18.14 1.73 -8.71
C LEU A 107 -18.44 3.12 -9.29
N GLN A 108 -18.05 3.39 -10.55
CA GLN A 108 -18.41 4.60 -11.29
C GLN A 108 -18.16 5.89 -10.48
N PRO A 109 -16.90 6.21 -10.17
CA PRO A 109 -16.56 7.41 -9.41
C PRO A 109 -16.94 8.67 -10.22
N ASP A 110 -17.52 9.66 -9.54
CA ASP A 110 -17.70 10.99 -10.12
C ASP A 110 -16.35 11.70 -10.24
N LEU A 111 -15.82 11.77 -11.46
CA LEU A 111 -14.51 12.37 -11.76
C LEU A 111 -14.53 13.90 -11.84
N GLU A 112 -15.71 14.54 -11.83
CA GLU A 112 -15.81 16.00 -11.76
C GLU A 112 -15.68 16.50 -10.31
N SER A 113 -15.98 15.64 -9.34
CA SER A 113 -15.84 15.95 -7.92
C SER A 113 -14.38 16.08 -7.49
N PRO A 114 -13.96 17.25 -6.96
CA PRO A 114 -12.61 17.44 -6.41
C PRO A 114 -12.28 16.45 -5.29
N ALA A 115 -13.29 16.06 -4.49
CA ALA A 115 -13.10 15.08 -3.43
C ALA A 115 -12.71 13.71 -3.99
N THR A 116 -13.39 13.25 -5.05
CA THR A 116 -13.04 12.00 -5.73
C THR A 116 -11.61 12.04 -6.28
N LEU A 117 -11.18 13.15 -6.88
CA LEU A 117 -9.80 13.29 -7.37
C LEU A 117 -8.77 13.20 -6.24
N VAL A 118 -9.04 13.84 -5.09
CA VAL A 118 -8.19 13.72 -3.90
C VAL A 118 -8.13 12.28 -3.40
N LYS A 119 -9.27 11.57 -3.33
CA LYS A 119 -9.32 10.15 -2.96
C LYS A 119 -8.49 9.29 -3.91
N LEU A 120 -8.63 9.47 -5.22
CA LEU A 120 -7.88 8.71 -6.22
C LEU A 120 -6.38 9.00 -6.13
N GLY A 121 -5.99 10.25 -5.91
CA GLY A 121 -4.60 10.65 -5.64
C GLY A 121 -4.05 10.01 -4.38
N ALA A 122 -4.83 9.95 -3.30
CA ALA A 122 -4.45 9.26 -2.06
C ALA A 122 -4.23 7.76 -2.30
N VAL A 123 -5.11 7.10 -3.05
CA VAL A 123 -4.95 5.68 -3.44
C VAL A 123 -3.66 5.47 -4.25
N LEU A 124 -3.31 6.39 -5.16
CA LEU A 124 -2.06 6.31 -5.91
C LEU A 124 -0.85 6.45 -4.98
N VAL A 125 -0.82 7.49 -4.14
CA VAL A 125 0.25 7.71 -3.15
C VAL A 125 0.46 6.50 -2.27
N LEU A 126 -0.64 5.94 -1.75
CA LEU A 126 -0.65 4.72 -0.95
C LEU A 126 0.01 3.56 -1.70
N SER A 127 -0.42 3.31 -2.93
CA SER A 127 0.04 2.17 -3.72
C SER A 127 1.53 2.29 -4.07
N LEU A 128 2.00 3.49 -4.41
CA LEU A 128 3.41 3.77 -4.65
C LEU A 128 4.24 3.65 -3.35
N ASN A 129 3.71 4.12 -2.22
CA ASN A 129 4.36 3.98 -0.92
C ASN A 129 4.51 2.50 -0.53
N GLY A 130 3.53 1.65 -0.83
CA GLY A 130 3.63 0.19 -0.66
C GLY A 130 4.81 -0.42 -1.44
N VAL A 131 5.01 -0.01 -2.71
CA VAL A 131 6.19 -0.42 -3.50
C VAL A 131 7.50 0.14 -2.91
N ALA A 132 7.48 1.34 -2.31
CA ALA A 132 8.63 1.90 -1.60
C ALA A 132 9.00 1.08 -0.35
N LEU A 133 8.00 0.65 0.43
CA LEU A 133 8.15 -0.15 1.65
C LEU A 133 8.80 -1.52 1.40
N THR A 134 8.69 -2.10 0.20
CA THR A 134 9.43 -3.33 -0.15
C THR A 134 10.96 -3.21 0.01
N ARG A 135 11.52 -1.97 -0.02
CA ARG A 135 12.94 -1.72 0.32
C ARG A 135 13.22 -2.10 1.77
N TRP A 136 12.29 -1.83 2.66
CA TRP A 136 12.42 -2.10 4.09
C TRP A 136 12.41 -3.59 4.38
N THR A 137 11.56 -4.39 3.72
CA THR A 137 11.62 -5.87 3.81
C THR A 137 13.05 -6.40 3.59
N THR A 138 13.73 -5.87 2.56
CA THR A 138 15.09 -6.28 2.21
C THR A 138 16.13 -5.75 3.19
N ARG A 139 15.95 -4.54 3.71
CA ARG A 139 16.85 -3.95 4.70
C ARG A 139 16.74 -4.67 6.05
N LEU A 140 15.52 -4.89 6.53
CA LEU A 140 15.24 -5.65 7.76
C LEU A 140 15.83 -7.06 7.70
N ALA A 141 15.80 -7.71 6.53
CA ALA A 141 16.42 -9.03 6.34
C ALA A 141 17.94 -9.05 6.53
N ARG A 142 18.62 -7.91 6.41
CA ARG A 142 20.07 -7.78 6.60
C ARG A 142 20.45 -7.26 7.98
N MET A 143 19.48 -6.84 8.78
CA MET A 143 19.72 -6.32 10.12
C MET A 143 19.94 -7.47 11.11
N PRO A 144 20.76 -7.29 12.16
CA PRO A 144 20.79 -8.18 13.31
C PRO A 144 19.39 -8.39 13.88
N ARG A 145 19.04 -9.63 14.26
CA ARG A 145 17.68 -9.99 14.69
C ARG A 145 17.17 -9.14 15.86
N LYS A 146 18.07 -8.79 16.79
CA LYS A 146 17.79 -7.99 18.01
C LYS A 146 18.06 -6.50 17.82
N MET A 147 18.22 -6.02 16.59
CA MET A 147 18.49 -4.59 16.33
C MET A 147 17.31 -3.73 16.80
N ARG A 148 17.64 -2.74 17.64
CA ARG A 148 16.71 -1.71 18.13
C ARG A 148 16.52 -0.61 17.10
N PHE A 149 15.38 0.06 17.12
CA PHE A 149 15.09 1.14 16.19
C PHE A 149 16.03 2.34 16.43
N SER A 150 16.36 2.59 17.70
CA SER A 150 17.32 3.61 18.14
C SER A 150 18.75 3.39 17.62
N SER A 151 19.08 2.21 17.12
CA SER A 151 20.39 1.92 16.50
C SER A 151 20.45 2.25 15.01
N LEU A 152 19.33 2.58 14.36
CA LEU A 152 19.33 2.94 12.94
C LEU A 152 19.98 4.31 12.69
N PRO A 153 20.59 4.56 11.53
CA PRO A 153 20.97 5.92 11.13
C PRO A 153 19.77 6.87 11.13
N ARG A 154 19.95 8.13 11.53
CA ARG A 154 18.85 9.13 11.63
C ARG A 154 18.02 9.23 10.35
N MET A 155 18.68 9.29 9.19
CA MET A 155 18.02 9.33 7.87
C MET A 155 17.18 8.06 7.58
N ALA A 156 17.61 6.90 8.08
CA ALA A 156 16.84 5.67 7.93
C ALA A 156 15.58 5.69 8.81
N ARG A 157 15.69 6.18 10.06
CA ARG A 157 14.53 6.37 10.94
C ARG A 157 13.50 7.32 10.34
N PHE A 158 13.96 8.48 9.87
CA PHE A 158 13.11 9.47 9.21
C PHE A 158 12.36 8.83 8.03
N ARG A 159 13.06 8.17 7.11
CA ARG A 159 12.42 7.50 5.97
C ARG A 159 11.44 6.40 6.35
N PHE A 160 11.64 5.70 7.47
CA PHE A 160 10.71 4.70 7.95
C PHE A 160 9.45 5.35 8.50
N ILE A 161 9.61 6.35 9.38
CA ILE A 161 8.50 7.11 9.98
C ILE A 161 7.69 7.84 8.90
N SER A 162 8.35 8.57 8.00
CA SER A 162 7.67 9.29 6.92
C SER A 162 6.84 8.36 6.04
N SER A 163 7.32 7.15 5.77
CA SER A 163 6.57 6.17 4.96
C SER A 163 5.32 5.66 5.68
N ALA A 164 5.38 5.45 6.99
CA ALA A 164 4.20 5.10 7.80
C ALA A 164 3.21 6.27 7.90
N VAL A 165 3.68 7.50 8.10
CA VAL A 165 2.83 8.70 8.14
C VAL A 165 2.12 8.92 6.79
N ILE A 166 2.85 8.84 5.68
CA ILE A 166 2.26 8.96 4.33
C ILE A 166 1.20 7.89 4.09
N SER A 167 1.47 6.65 4.52
CA SER A 167 0.52 5.53 4.43
C SER A 167 -0.77 5.84 5.19
N GLN A 168 -0.67 6.26 6.45
CA GLN A 168 -1.83 6.57 7.29
C GLN A 168 -2.64 7.74 6.74
N LEU A 169 -1.99 8.84 6.36
CA LEU A 169 -2.67 9.97 5.75
C LEU A 169 -3.42 9.55 4.48
N ALA A 170 -2.78 8.81 3.60
CA ALA A 170 -3.40 8.35 2.36
C ALA A 170 -4.60 7.42 2.60
N TRP A 171 -4.48 6.45 3.51
CA TRP A 171 -5.57 5.56 3.88
C TRP A 171 -6.76 6.33 4.48
N TRP A 172 -6.52 7.16 5.48
CA TRP A 172 -7.59 7.91 6.15
C TRP A 172 -8.26 8.92 5.22
N THR A 173 -7.50 9.61 4.36
CA THR A 173 -8.08 10.46 3.31
C THR A 173 -9.01 9.66 2.39
N ALA A 174 -8.57 8.50 1.91
CA ALA A 174 -9.38 7.68 1.00
C ALA A 174 -10.65 7.13 1.69
N VAL A 175 -10.55 6.72 2.95
CA VAL A 175 -11.67 6.21 3.76
C VAL A 175 -12.68 7.30 4.03
N VAL A 176 -12.25 8.45 4.56
CA VAL A 176 -13.13 9.57 4.92
C VAL A 176 -13.89 10.07 3.69
N ILE A 177 -13.19 10.34 2.59
CA ILE A 177 -13.84 10.78 1.35
C ILE A 177 -14.76 9.68 0.80
N GLY A 178 -14.34 8.41 0.88
CA GLY A 178 -15.17 7.29 0.46
C GLY A 178 -16.49 7.21 1.24
N MET A 179 -16.46 7.42 2.55
CA MET A 179 -17.66 7.47 3.39
C MET A 179 -18.55 8.66 3.03
N LEU A 180 -17.97 9.87 2.93
CA LEU A 180 -18.72 11.09 2.61
C LEU A 180 -19.43 10.98 1.25
N ASN A 181 -18.76 10.44 0.24
CA ASN A 181 -19.35 10.24 -1.09
C ASN A 181 -20.43 9.16 -1.12
N SER A 182 -20.46 8.25 -0.15
CA SER A 182 -21.49 7.19 -0.06
C SER A 182 -22.73 7.61 0.76
N SER A 183 -22.61 8.66 1.56
CA SER A 183 -23.67 9.17 2.44
C SER A 183 -24.37 10.42 1.90
N SER A 184 -23.98 10.88 0.71
CA SER A 184 -24.53 12.03 -0.01
C SER A 184 -25.46 11.55 -1.11
#